data_AF-A0A3D4VYZ0-F1
#
_entry.id   AF-A0A3D4VYZ0-F1
#
_cell.length_a   1.000
_cell.length_b   1.000
_cell.length_c   1.000
_cell.angle_alpha   90.00
_cell.angle_beta   90.00
_cell.angle_gamma   90.00
#
_symmetry.space_group_name_H-M   'P 1'
#
loop_
_entity.id
_entity.type
_entity.pdbx_description
1 polymer ?
#
loop_
_entity_poly.entity_id
_entity_poly.type
_entity_poly.pdbx_seq_one_letter_code
_entity_poly.pdbx_strand_id
1 'polypeptide(L)'
;MLFHLLSNALRAVSPGGQIKIRLTRDDEDLYLIVEDDGCGLPTGENWMENRRRFLGGVQAGLLLCRRYCAHMGWVLSLTPRGAGSGTRAEVRIPLAGTMFPIEGSVELHTIHPALTTADGLRWQILRELALLSDKME
;
A
#
# COMPACT_ATOMS: atom_id res chain seq x y z
N MET A 1 -1.84 4.35 -0.11
CA MET A 1 -0.62 3.53 0.07
C MET A 1 -0.76 2.52 1.21
N LEU A 2 -0.62 2.93 2.48
CA LEU A 2 -0.62 2.01 3.63
C LEU A 2 -1.84 1.09 3.66
N PHE A 3 -3.04 1.65 3.43
CA PHE A 3 -4.27 0.86 3.36
C PHE A 3 -4.20 -0.28 2.34
N HIS A 4 -3.66 -0.04 1.14
CA HIS A 4 -3.53 -1.08 0.12
C HIS A 4 -2.50 -2.15 0.51
N LEU A 5 -1.35 -1.75 1.07
CA LEU A 5 -0.33 -2.68 1.53
C LEU A 5 -0.86 -3.55 2.68
N LEU A 6 -1.52 -2.93 3.66
CA LEU A 6 -2.15 -3.64 4.78
C LEU A 6 -3.27 -4.56 4.31
N SER A 7 -4.08 -4.12 3.34
CA SER A 7 -5.14 -4.94 2.77
C SER A 7 -4.60 -6.18 2.07
N ASN A 8 -3.46 -6.08 1.37
CA ASN A 8 -2.79 -7.25 0.77
C ASN A 8 -2.25 -8.19 1.85
N ALA A 9 -1.57 -7.64 2.87
CA ALA A 9 -1.07 -8.42 4.01
C ALA A 9 -2.19 -9.19 4.72
N LEU A 10 -3.34 -8.54 5.01
CA LEU A 10 -4.50 -9.15 5.66
C LEU A 10 -5.12 -10.31 4.87
N ARG A 11 -5.10 -10.25 3.53
CA ARG A 11 -5.57 -11.36 2.70
C ARG A 11 -4.55 -12.50 2.59
N ALA A 12 -3.27 -12.17 2.71
CA ALA A 12 -2.19 -13.14 2.61
C ALA A 12 -2.09 -14.01 3.87
N VAL A 13 -2.26 -13.41 5.05
CA VAL A 13 -2.19 -14.11 6.34
C VAL A 13 -3.38 -15.06 6.54
N SER A 14 -3.09 -16.21 7.16
CA SER A 14 -4.12 -17.12 7.67
C SER A 14 -4.63 -16.62 9.03
N PRO A 15 -5.80 -17.08 9.52
CA PRO A 15 -6.25 -16.80 10.88
C PRO A 15 -5.15 -17.11 11.92
N GLY A 16 -4.87 -16.16 12.81
CA GLY A 16 -3.78 -16.26 13.80
C GLY A 16 -2.39 -15.82 13.30
N GLY A 17 -2.25 -15.47 12.02
CA GLY A 17 -1.03 -14.89 11.46
C GLY A 17 -0.75 -13.47 11.96
N GLN A 18 0.45 -12.98 11.66
CA GLN A 18 0.96 -11.70 12.12
C GLN A 18 1.29 -10.75 10.97
N ILE A 19 0.94 -9.49 11.17
CA ILE A 19 1.35 -8.38 10.30
C ILE A 19 2.09 -7.37 11.18
N LYS A 20 3.27 -6.96 10.73
CA LYS A 20 4.10 -5.95 11.40
C LYS A 20 4.18 -4.72 10.50
N ILE A 21 3.84 -3.57 11.06
CA ILE A 21 3.99 -2.27 10.39
C ILE A 21 5.09 -1.51 11.12
N ARG A 22 6.06 -1.00 10.38
CA ARG A 22 7.19 -0.23 10.92
C ARG A 22 7.37 1.04 10.10
N LEU A 23 7.64 2.13 10.79
CA LEU A 23 8.12 3.36 10.19
C LEU A 23 9.49 3.66 10.78
N THR A 24 10.52 3.64 9.94
CA THR A 24 11.89 3.98 10.34
C THR A 24 12.42 5.08 9.45
N ARG A 25 13.49 5.75 9.87
CA ARG A 25 14.16 6.75 9.04
C ARG A 25 15.67 6.61 9.19
N ASP A 26 16.41 7.01 8.16
CA ASP A 26 17.80 7.41 8.28
C ASP A 26 17.92 8.93 8.04
N ASP A 27 19.11 9.40 7.65
CA ASP A 27 19.36 10.82 7.41
C ASP A 27 18.76 11.33 6.08
N GLU A 28 18.48 10.43 5.13
CA GLU A 28 18.04 10.78 3.77
C GLU A 28 16.59 10.38 3.49
N ASP A 29 16.13 9.27 4.07
CA ASP A 29 14.91 8.58 3.70
C ASP A 29 14.06 8.15 4.92
N LEU A 30 12.74 8.16 4.73
CA LEU A 30 11.76 7.49 5.58
C LEU A 30 11.34 6.17 4.93
N TYR A 31 11.23 5.12 5.72
CA TYR A 31 10.89 3.76 5.30
C TYR A 31 9.60 3.30 5.97
N LEU A 32 8.53 3.19 5.19
CA LEU A 32 7.29 2.53 5.62
C LEU A 32 7.34 1.06 5.21
N ILE A 33 7.37 0.17 6.19
CA ILE A 33 7.52 -1.27 6.01
C ILE A 33 6.27 -1.98 6.52
N VAL A 34 5.69 -2.84 5.69
CA VAL A 34 4.61 -3.77 6.03
C VAL A 34 5.10 -5.19 5.78
N GLU A 35 5.21 -5.98 6.83
CA GLU A 35 5.65 -7.38 6.79
C GLU A 35 4.51 -8.30 7.24
N ASP A 36 4.22 -9.34 6.48
CA ASP A 36 3.28 -10.40 6.84
C ASP A 36 3.96 -11.77 6.89
N ASP A 37 3.39 -12.70 7.65
CA ASP A 37 3.79 -14.11 7.70
C ASP A 37 2.89 -15.03 6.86
N GLY A 38 2.24 -14.46 5.85
CA GLY A 38 1.25 -15.14 5.02
C GLY A 38 1.84 -16.02 3.92
N CYS A 39 1.04 -16.24 2.88
CA CYS A 39 1.39 -17.11 1.76
C CYS A 39 2.63 -16.68 0.94
N GLY A 40 3.06 -15.42 1.07
CA GLY A 40 4.18 -14.85 0.33
C GLY A 40 3.81 -14.34 -1.05
N LEU A 41 4.84 -13.92 -1.80
CA LEU A 41 4.67 -13.35 -3.14
C LEU A 41 4.26 -14.42 -4.17
N PRO A 42 3.51 -14.05 -5.22
CA PRO A 42 3.13 -14.94 -6.31
C PRO A 42 4.35 -15.23 -7.20
N THR A 43 5.16 -16.21 -6.80
CA THR A 43 6.37 -16.65 -7.51
C THR A 43 6.48 -18.18 -7.44
N GLY A 44 7.16 -18.80 -8.40
CA GLY A 44 7.40 -20.25 -8.41
C GLY A 44 6.12 -21.09 -8.58
N GLU A 45 6.12 -22.29 -7.99
CA GLU A 45 5.05 -23.29 -8.13
C GLU A 45 3.72 -22.83 -7.50
N ASN A 46 3.78 -22.05 -6.42
CA ASN A 46 2.59 -21.56 -5.69
C ASN A 46 2.03 -20.25 -6.28
N TRP A 47 2.46 -19.86 -7.48
CA TRP A 47 2.09 -18.57 -8.09
C TRP A 47 0.58 -18.31 -8.09
N MET A 48 -0.23 -19.29 -8.49
CA MET A 48 -1.68 -19.07 -8.69
C MET A 48 -2.42 -18.90 -7.35
N GLU A 49 -2.08 -19.72 -6.36
CA GLU A 49 -2.64 -19.64 -5.02
C GLU A 49 -2.23 -18.34 -4.32
N ASN A 50 -0.93 -18.04 -4.31
CA ASN A 50 -0.40 -16.82 -3.72
C ASN A 50 -0.96 -15.57 -4.40
N ARG A 51 -1.15 -15.60 -5.73
CA ARG A 51 -1.78 -14.51 -6.47
C ARG A 51 -3.21 -14.27 -6.00
N ARG A 52 -3.99 -15.34 -5.84
CA ARG A 52 -5.39 -15.24 -5.37
C ARG A 52 -5.47 -14.68 -3.95
N ARG A 53 -4.60 -15.14 -3.05
CA ARG A 53 -4.57 -14.73 -1.64
C ARG A 53 -3.99 -13.32 -1.46
N PHE A 54 -2.79 -13.06 -1.99
CA PHE A 54 -2.07 -11.79 -1.77
C PHE A 54 -2.66 -10.60 -2.56
N LEU A 55 -2.95 -10.77 -3.85
CA LEU A 55 -3.39 -9.67 -4.72
C LEU A 55 -4.92 -9.49 -4.78
N GLY A 56 -5.69 -10.48 -4.33
CA GLY A 56 -7.14 -10.52 -4.51
C GLY A 56 -7.57 -10.53 -5.99
N GLY A 57 -8.86 -10.28 -6.24
CA GLY A 57 -9.46 -10.39 -7.58
C GLY A 57 -9.19 -9.21 -8.51
N VAL A 58 -9.20 -7.97 -8.01
CA VAL A 58 -9.17 -6.76 -8.85
C VAL A 58 -7.74 -6.19 -9.04
N GLN A 59 -6.80 -6.56 -8.16
CA GLN A 59 -5.35 -6.24 -8.26
C GLN A 59 -4.96 -4.75 -8.36
N ALA A 60 -5.92 -3.83 -8.26
CA ALA A 60 -5.69 -2.39 -8.38
C ALA A 60 -4.80 -1.84 -7.26
N GLY A 61 -4.87 -2.38 -6.05
CA GLY A 61 -4.19 -1.80 -4.88
C GLY A 61 -2.68 -1.66 -5.07
N LEU A 62 -2.01 -2.69 -5.62
CA LEU A 62 -0.56 -2.62 -5.84
C LEU A 62 -0.19 -1.73 -7.05
N LEU A 63 -1.04 -1.70 -8.08
CA LEU A 63 -0.88 -0.79 -9.21
C LEU A 63 -0.93 0.67 -8.76
N LEU A 64 -1.93 1.02 -7.93
CA LEU A 64 -2.06 2.34 -7.34
C LEU A 64 -0.84 2.68 -6.49
N CYS A 65 -0.37 1.75 -5.64
CA CYS A 65 0.87 1.94 -4.89
C CYS A 65 2.07 2.25 -5.80
N ARG A 66 2.25 1.53 -6.91
CA ARG A 66 3.33 1.82 -7.87
C ARG A 66 3.18 3.19 -8.52
N ARG A 67 1.95 3.59 -8.86
CA ARG A 67 1.65 4.92 -9.45
C ARG A 67 1.93 6.05 -8.47
N TYR A 68 1.48 5.91 -7.22
CA TYR A 68 1.81 6.84 -6.13
C TYR A 68 3.31 7.01 -5.98
N CYS A 69 4.07 5.89 -5.95
CA CYS A 69 5.50 5.97 -5.79
C CYS A 69 6.17 6.67 -6.97
N ALA A 70 5.79 6.32 -8.20
CA ALA A 70 6.32 6.96 -9.40
C ALA A 70 6.02 8.48 -9.44
N HIS A 71 4.80 8.89 -9.05
CA HIS A 71 4.40 10.28 -9.06
C HIS A 71 5.11 11.12 -7.99
N MET A 72 5.32 10.54 -6.81
CA MET A 72 5.93 11.24 -5.67
C MET A 72 7.46 11.11 -5.59
N GLY A 73 8.08 10.42 -6.56
CA GLY A 73 9.52 10.11 -6.52
C GLY A 73 9.91 9.12 -5.41
N TRP A 74 8.97 8.32 -4.92
CA TRP A 74 9.20 7.29 -3.91
C TRP A 74 9.53 5.94 -4.57
N VAL A 75 10.03 4.99 -3.78
CA VAL A 75 10.33 3.64 -4.27
C VAL A 75 9.54 2.60 -3.48
N LEU A 76 8.83 1.72 -4.19
CA LEU A 76 8.15 0.55 -3.61
C LEU A 76 8.91 -0.73 -3.96
N SER A 77 9.37 -1.43 -2.92
CA SER A 77 10.02 -2.73 -3.00
C SER A 77 9.12 -3.82 -2.41
N LEU A 78 8.99 -4.94 -3.13
CA LEU A 78 8.35 -6.16 -2.64
C LEU A 78 9.37 -7.28 -2.62
N THR A 79 9.58 -7.88 -1.46
CA THR A 79 10.54 -8.96 -1.27
C THR A 79 9.92 -10.08 -0.44
N PRO A 80 10.38 -11.34 -0.58
CA PRO A 80 10.06 -12.38 0.40
C PRO A 80 10.45 -11.92 1.81
N ARG A 81 9.67 -12.31 2.81
CA ARG A 81 10.04 -12.06 4.21
C ARG A 81 11.36 -12.76 4.53
N GLY A 82 12.24 -12.10 5.29
CA GLY A 82 13.58 -12.62 5.60
C GLY A 82 13.61 -13.93 6.41
N ALA A 83 12.49 -14.32 7.04
CA ALA A 83 12.35 -15.59 7.75
C ALA A 83 10.97 -16.19 7.48
N GLY A 84 10.95 -17.47 7.09
CA GLY A 84 9.73 -18.21 6.80
C GLY A 84 9.00 -17.76 5.53
N SER A 85 7.72 -18.09 5.44
CA SER A 85 6.84 -17.58 4.39
C SER A 85 6.37 -16.16 4.71
N GLY A 86 5.98 -15.41 3.66
CA GLY A 86 5.40 -14.09 3.80
C GLY A 86 6.04 -13.04 2.91
N THR A 87 5.53 -11.82 3.00
CA THR A 87 5.96 -10.71 2.16
C THR A 87 6.45 -9.54 3.01
N ARG A 88 7.48 -8.86 2.50
CA ARG A 88 7.92 -7.56 2.98
C ARG A 88 7.68 -6.52 1.89
N ALA A 89 6.76 -5.60 2.15
CA ALA A 89 6.52 -4.42 1.34
C ALA A 89 7.18 -3.20 2.00
N GLU A 90 8.07 -2.53 1.28
CA GLU A 90 8.79 -1.36 1.76
C GLU A 90 8.56 -0.18 0.80
N VAL A 91 8.17 0.96 1.35
CA VAL A 91 8.09 2.23 0.64
C VAL A 91 9.16 3.16 1.19
N ARG A 92 10.12 3.54 0.35
CA ARG A 92 11.18 4.50 0.63
C ARG A 92 10.77 5.88 0.15
N ILE A 93 10.77 6.85 1.06
CA ILE A 93 10.24 8.21 0.90
C ILE A 93 11.39 9.19 1.19
N PRO A 94 11.92 9.89 0.17
CA PRO A 94 12.98 10.88 0.37
C PRO A 94 12.55 12.01 1.29
N LEU A 95 13.37 12.31 2.30
CA LEU A 95 13.15 13.44 3.22
C LEU A 95 13.38 14.79 2.54
N ALA A 96 14.28 14.85 1.55
CA ALA A 96 14.64 16.05 0.81
C ALA A 96 13.60 16.47 -0.26
N GLY A 97 12.43 15.83 -0.30
CA GLY A 97 11.35 16.19 -1.22
C GLY A 97 10.50 17.35 -0.70
N THR A 98 9.92 18.13 -1.61
CA THR A 98 8.79 19.03 -1.30
C THR A 98 7.71 18.21 -0.62
N MET A 99 7.52 18.44 0.68
CA MET A 99 6.36 17.97 1.40
C MET A 99 5.17 18.66 0.74
N PHE A 100 4.47 17.97 -0.16
CA PHE A 100 3.21 18.49 -0.68
C PHE A 100 2.31 18.66 0.54
N PRO A 101 1.87 19.89 0.86
CA PRO A 101 0.84 20.06 1.85
C PRO A 101 -0.36 19.32 1.29
N ILE A 102 -0.68 18.17 1.88
CA ILE A 102 -2.00 17.59 1.68
C ILE A 102 -2.90 18.52 2.48
N GLU A 103 -3.47 19.54 1.83
CA GLU A 103 -4.57 20.32 2.41
C GLU A 103 -5.68 19.32 2.75
N GLY A 104 -5.78 19.01 4.04
CA GLY A 104 -6.66 17.97 4.56
C GLY A 104 -5.96 16.63 4.73
N SER A 105 -5.42 16.40 5.94
CA SER A 105 -5.36 15.04 6.46
C SER A 105 -6.80 14.50 6.48
N VAL A 106 -7.10 13.49 5.66
CA VAL A 106 -8.30 12.70 5.85
C VAL A 106 -8.07 11.92 7.14
N GLU A 107 -8.54 12.47 8.26
CA GLU A 107 -8.66 11.68 9.48
C GLU A 107 -9.55 10.48 9.14
N LEU A 108 -9.01 9.27 9.32
CA LEU A 108 -9.77 8.03 9.25
C LEU A 108 -10.68 7.96 10.47
N HIS A 109 -11.65 8.88 10.54
CA HIS A 109 -12.73 8.75 11.50
C HIS A 109 -13.63 7.61 11.03
N THR A 110 -13.84 6.64 11.91
CA THR A 110 -15.14 6.01 12.03
C THR A 110 -16.16 7.13 12.29
N ILE A 111 -16.74 7.65 11.20
CA ILE A 111 -17.92 8.51 11.17
C ILE A 111 -17.66 9.93 11.74
N HIS A 112 -17.28 10.88 10.88
CA HIS A 112 -17.39 12.31 11.18
C HIS A 112 -18.78 12.81 10.72
N PRO A 113 -19.66 13.32 11.60
CA PRO A 113 -21.05 13.63 11.27
C PRO A 113 -21.23 14.77 10.25
N ALA A 114 -20.17 15.53 9.94
CA ALA A 114 -20.19 16.65 8.98
C ALA A 114 -19.73 16.29 7.56
N LEU A 115 -19.21 15.08 7.33
CA LEU A 115 -18.85 14.60 6.01
C LEU A 115 -19.69 13.37 5.74
N THR A 116 -20.60 13.44 4.77
CA THR A 116 -21.28 12.22 4.37
C THR A 116 -20.23 11.23 3.89
N THR A 117 -20.34 9.96 4.25
CA THR A 117 -19.40 8.89 3.86
C THR A 117 -19.18 8.85 2.33
N ALA A 118 -20.15 9.37 1.57
CA ALA A 118 -20.10 9.54 0.12
C ALA A 118 -19.05 10.56 -0.33
N ASP A 119 -18.84 11.68 0.38
CA ASP A 119 -17.90 12.73 -0.05
C ASP A 119 -16.45 12.30 0.12
N GLY A 120 -16.11 11.67 1.26
CA GLY A 120 -14.77 11.14 1.49
C GLY A 120 -14.38 10.03 0.51
N LEU A 121 -15.31 9.08 0.27
CA LEU A 121 -15.10 8.01 -0.71
C LEU A 121 -15.01 8.57 -2.14
N ARG A 122 -15.85 9.56 -2.49
CA ARG A 122 -15.82 10.22 -3.80
C ARG A 122 -14.48 10.90 -4.04
N TRP A 123 -13.96 11.65 -3.08
CA TRP A 123 -12.64 12.28 -3.20
C TRP A 123 -11.51 11.26 -3.33
N GLN A 124 -11.58 10.17 -2.56
CA GLN A 124 -10.63 9.08 -2.69
C GLN A 124 -10.68 8.47 -4.11
N ILE A 125 -11.87 8.18 -4.62
CA ILE A 125 -12.06 7.64 -5.98
C ILE A 125 -11.55 8.62 -7.04
N LEU A 126 -11.89 9.91 -6.94
CA LEU A 126 -11.45 10.94 -7.90
C LEU A 126 -9.92 11.07 -7.92
N ARG A 127 -9.28 11.03 -6.75
CA ARG A 127 -7.82 11.04 -6.63
C ARG A 127 -7.19 9.81 -7.29
N GLU A 128 -7.72 8.62 -7.02
CA GLU A 128 -7.23 7.38 -7.64
C GLU A 128 -7.45 7.38 -9.16
N LEU A 129 -8.60 7.86 -9.63
CA LEU A 129 -8.91 7.98 -11.07
C LEU A 129 -7.98 8.98 -11.77
N ALA A 130 -7.71 10.14 -11.18
CA ALA A 130 -6.77 11.12 -11.74
C ALA A 130 -5.38 10.51 -11.96
N LEU A 131 -4.88 9.75 -10.98
CA LEU A 131 -3.59 9.07 -11.05
C LEU A 131 -3.54 7.94 -12.09
N LEU A 132 -4.68 7.35 -12.42
CA LEU A 132 -4.80 6.33 -13.46
C LEU A 132 -4.88 6.96 -14.86
N SER A 133 -5.51 8.13 -15.00
CA SER A 133 -5.76 8.82 -16.28
C SER A 133 -4.57 9.61 -16.81
N ASP A 134 -3.62 10.03 -15.96
CA ASP A 134 -2.53 10.96 -16.29
C ASP A 134 -1.47 10.44 -17.30
N LYS A 135 -1.69 9.28 -17.95
CA LYS A 135 -0.79 8.72 -18.98
C LYS A 135 -1.53 8.04 -20.14
N MET A 136 -2.60 8.65 -20.64
CA MET A 136 -3.24 8.27 -21.92
C MET A 136 -2.77 9.10 -23.12
N GLU A 137 -1.66 9.83 -23.01
CA GLU A 137 -0.92 10.44 -24.13
C GLU A 137 0.44 9.77 -24.33
#